data_AF-A0A315AR86-F1
#
_entry.id   AF-A0A315AR86-F1
#
_cell.length_a   1.000
_cell.length_b   1.000
_cell.length_c   1.000
_cell.angle_alpha   90.00
_cell.angle_beta   90.00
_cell.angle_gamma   90.00
#
_symmetry.space_group_name_H-M   'P 1'
#
loop_
_entity.id
_entity.type
_entity.pdbx_description
1 polymer ?
#
loop_
_entity_poly.entity_id
_entity_poly.type
_entity_poly.pdbx_seq_one_letter_code
_entity_poly.pdbx_strand_id
1 'polypeptide(L)'
;MMRKFSFSPDAPALTQLLAVSISLLSALREHRQLCLCVPKQIHQRLHAADYGRVLYDLLSAEYPDLETRLEIRVHPQPDFLILFTPPGAPHEIP
;
A
#
# COMPACT_ATOMS: atom_id res chain seq x y z
N MET A 1 -10.38 10.76 -2.28
CA MET A 1 -10.97 9.81 -1.31
C MET A 1 -9.83 9.01 -0.68
N MET A 2 -10.01 8.42 0.51
CA MET A 2 -8.96 7.68 1.24
C MET A 2 -9.58 6.47 1.96
N ARG A 3 -8.87 5.34 1.99
CA ARG A 3 -9.16 4.21 2.90
C ARG A 3 -8.04 4.11 3.93
N LYS A 4 -8.40 3.95 5.20
CA LYS A 4 -7.48 3.80 6.33
C LYS A 4 -7.60 2.41 6.93
N PHE A 5 -6.47 1.77 7.22
CA PHE A 5 -6.40 0.45 7.82
C PHE A 5 -5.52 0.48 9.06
N SER A 6 -6.15 0.15 10.18
CA SER A 6 -5.50 0.04 11.48
C SER A 6 -5.35 -1.44 11.82
N PHE A 7 -4.14 -1.84 12.21
CA PHE A 7 -3.86 -3.21 12.64
C PHE A 7 -3.33 -3.20 14.07
N SER A 8 -3.43 -4.36 14.73
CA SER A 8 -2.76 -4.54 16.02
C SER A 8 -1.24 -4.38 15.86
N PRO A 9 -0.56 -3.63 16.74
CA PRO A 9 0.91 -3.48 16.70
C PRO A 9 1.64 -4.83 16.86
N ASP A 10 1.00 -5.79 17.52
CA ASP A 10 1.53 -7.13 17.76
C ASP A 10 1.48 -8.03 16.51
N ALA A 11 0.69 -7.65 15.50
CA ALA A 11 0.61 -8.42 14.26
C ALA A 11 1.94 -8.35 13.48
N PRO A 12 2.37 -9.44 12.83
CA PRO A 12 3.56 -9.41 11.98
C PRO A 12 3.42 -8.41 10.83
N ALA A 13 4.48 -7.65 10.56
CA ALA A 13 4.50 -6.62 9.52
C ALA A 13 4.09 -7.16 8.13
N LEU A 14 4.58 -8.34 7.78
CA LEU A 14 4.24 -9.03 6.53
C LEU A 14 2.74 -9.37 6.44
N THR A 15 2.14 -9.83 7.54
CA THR A 15 0.70 -10.13 7.61
C THR A 15 -0.14 -8.87 7.43
N GLN A 16 0.28 -7.75 8.04
CA GLN A 16 -0.39 -6.46 7.85
C GLN A 16 -0.29 -5.99 6.39
N LEU A 17 0.89 -6.07 5.77
CA LEU A 17 1.09 -5.74 4.37
C LEU A 17 0.20 -6.60 3.45
N LEU A 18 0.14 -7.91 3.69
CA LEU A 18 -0.73 -8.83 2.95
C LEU A 18 -2.20 -8.44 3.07
N ALA A 19 -2.68 -8.13 4.28
CA ALA A 19 -4.06 -7.73 4.51
C ALA A 19 -4.44 -6.44 3.75
N VAL A 20 -3.55 -5.46 3.71
CA VAL A 20 -3.78 -4.22 2.93
C VAL A 20 -3.73 -4.50 1.42
N SER A 21 -2.88 -5.42 0.99
CA SER A 21 -2.74 -5.80 -0.42
C SER A 21 -4.02 -6.41 -1.00
N ILE A 22 -4.79 -7.13 -0.18
CA ILE A 22 -6.13 -7.61 -0.57
C ILE A 22 -7.07 -6.42 -0.84
N SER A 23 -6.98 -5.36 -0.05
CA SER A 23 -7.79 -4.16 -0.26
C SER A 23 -7.31 -3.34 -1.47
N LEU A 24 -6.01 -3.38 -1.77
CA LEU A 24 -5.42 -2.80 -2.98
C LEU A 24 -5.95 -3.47 -4.25
N LEU A 25 -6.16 -4.79 -4.26
CA LEU A 25 -6.76 -5.49 -5.41
C LEU A 25 -8.09 -4.87 -5.83
N SER A 26 -8.99 -4.66 -4.86
CA SER A 26 -10.29 -4.04 -5.11
C SER A 26 -10.14 -2.59 -5.54
N ALA A 27 -9.25 -1.83 -4.90
CA ALA A 27 -8.99 -0.44 -5.27
C ALA A 27 -8.42 -0.31 -6.70
N LEU A 28 -7.57 -1.24 -7.15
CA LEU A 28 -7.02 -1.27 -8.50
C LEU A 28 -8.08 -1.61 -9.56
N ARG A 29 -9.22 -2.22 -9.20
CA ARG A 29 -10.34 -2.39 -10.13
C ARG A 29 -11.07 -1.07 -10.38
N GLU A 30 -11.16 -0.25 -9.34
CA GLU A 30 -11.96 0.99 -9.33
C GLU A 30 -11.14 2.21 -9.80
N HIS A 31 -9.83 2.21 -9.53
CA HIS A 31 -8.98 3.37 -9.74
C HIS A 31 -7.74 3.05 -10.56
N ARG A 32 -7.43 3.91 -11.52
CA ARG A 32 -6.26 3.76 -12.38
C ARG A 32 -4.96 3.97 -11.60
N GLN A 33 -4.93 4.90 -10.66
CA GLN A 33 -3.74 5.21 -9.87
C GLN A 33 -4.05 5.26 -8.38
N LEU A 34 -3.13 4.70 -7.60
CA LEU A 34 -3.22 4.53 -6.16
C LEU A 34 -1.87 4.87 -5.53
N CYS A 35 -1.93 5.42 -4.33
CA CYS A 35 -0.77 5.51 -3.44
C CYS A 35 -1.04 4.69 -2.18
N LEU A 36 -0.22 3.67 -1.94
CA LEU A 36 -0.14 2.96 -0.68
C LEU A 36 0.81 3.70 0.26
N CYS A 37 0.27 4.31 1.30
CA CYS A 37 1.07 4.87 2.39
C CYS A 37 1.26 3.80 3.47
N VAL A 38 2.51 3.45 3.73
CA VAL A 38 2.93 2.44 4.72
C VAL A 38 3.47 3.14 5.97
N PRO A 39 2.99 2.75 7.17
CA PRO A 39 3.53 3.25 8.42
C PRO A 39 5.04 3.00 8.52
N LYS A 40 5.80 4.02 8.93
CA LYS A 40 7.27 3.93 9.07
C LYS A 40 7.69 2.77 9.96
N GLN A 41 6.96 2.53 11.05
CA GLN A 41 7.24 1.45 11.99
C GLN A 41 7.08 0.07 11.35
N ILE A 42 6.14 -0.08 10.42
CA ILE A 42 5.91 -1.33 9.69
C ILE A 42 6.92 -1.47 8.56
N HIS A 43 7.19 -0.39 7.81
CA HIS A 43 8.22 -0.36 6.78
C HIS A 43 9.60 -0.78 7.30
N GLN A 44 9.99 -0.29 8.49
CA GLN A 44 11.26 -0.66 9.15
C GLN A 44 11.36 -2.14 9.53
N ARG A 45 10.23 -2.85 9.61
CA ARG A 45 10.16 -4.28 9.93
C ARG A 45 10.03 -5.16 8.67
N LEU A 46 9.96 -4.56 7.48
CA LEU A 46 9.84 -5.24 6.19
C LEU A 46 11.17 -5.16 5.44
N HIS A 47 11.49 -6.23 4.72
CA HIS A 47 12.54 -6.22 3.72
C HIS A 47 12.01 -5.69 2.39
N ALA A 48 12.90 -5.14 1.56
CA ALA A 48 12.53 -4.73 0.19
C ALA A 48 11.90 -5.89 -0.61
N ALA A 49 12.38 -7.12 -0.40
CA ALA A 49 11.85 -8.32 -1.04
C ALA A 49 10.40 -8.66 -0.63
N ASP A 50 9.96 -8.23 0.56
CA ASP A 50 8.59 -8.47 1.02
C ASP A 50 7.57 -7.68 0.20
N TYR A 51 7.92 -6.47 -0.23
CA TYR A 51 7.11 -5.68 -1.16
C TYR A 51 7.01 -6.37 -2.51
N GLY A 52 8.12 -6.88 -3.04
CA GLY A 52 8.15 -7.72 -4.24
C GLY A 52 7.16 -8.88 -4.15
N ARG A 53 7.32 -9.70 -3.11
CA ARG A 53 6.52 -10.92 -2.93
C ARG A 53 5.04 -10.67 -2.66
N VAL A 54 4.71 -9.62 -1.92
CA VAL A 54 3.32 -9.39 -1.48
C VAL A 54 2.57 -8.46 -2.40
N LEU A 55 3.21 -7.42 -2.92
CA LEU A 55 2.55 -6.46 -3.81
C LEU A 55 2.75 -6.85 -5.27
N TYR A 56 3.97 -7.16 -5.70
CA TYR A 56 4.19 -7.43 -7.12
C TYR A 56 3.71 -8.83 -7.48
N ASP A 57 4.17 -9.90 -6.83
CA ASP A 57 3.78 -11.26 -7.23
C ASP A 57 2.25 -11.48 -7.13
N LEU A 58 1.59 -10.85 -6.14
CA LEU A 58 0.15 -11.01 -5.91
C LEU A 58 -0.70 -10.12 -6.83
N LEU A 59 -0.30 -8.87 -7.06
CA LEU A 59 -1.10 -7.90 -7.83
C LEU A 59 -0.72 -7.89 -9.31
N SER A 60 0.52 -8.19 -9.70
CA SER A 60 0.99 -8.13 -11.09
C SER A 60 0.33 -9.18 -11.99
N ALA A 61 -0.18 -10.26 -11.40
CA ALA A 61 -0.95 -11.28 -12.11
C ALA A 61 -2.24 -10.68 -12.73
N GLU A 62 -2.89 -9.74 -12.05
CA GLU A 62 -4.09 -9.05 -12.55
C GLU A 62 -3.77 -7.69 -13.20
N TYR A 63 -2.62 -7.09 -12.87
CA TYR A 63 -2.25 -5.73 -13.31
C TYR A 63 -0.81 -5.69 -13.83
N PRO A 64 -0.57 -5.97 -15.12
CA PRO A 64 0.78 -5.96 -15.69
C PRO A 64 1.42 -4.55 -15.70
N ASP A 65 0.63 -3.49 -15.59
CA ASP A 65 1.07 -2.10 -15.50
C ASP A 65 1.16 -1.57 -14.06
N LEU A 66 1.20 -2.47 -13.06
CA LEU A 66 1.15 -2.14 -11.62
C LEU A 66 2.17 -1.07 -11.21
N GLU A 67 3.40 -1.14 -11.71
CA GLU A 67 4.47 -0.16 -11.38
C GLU A 67 4.08 1.29 -11.73
N THR A 68 3.25 1.47 -12.77
CA THR A 68 2.79 2.81 -13.20
C THR A 68 1.51 3.25 -12.48
N ARG A 69 0.84 2.31 -11.81
CA ARG A 69 -0.46 2.47 -11.16
C ARG A 69 -0.38 2.57 -9.65
N LEU A 70 0.62 1.95 -9.03
CA LEU A 70 0.80 1.88 -7.59
C LEU A 70 2.06 2.62 -7.16
N GLU A 71 1.88 3.74 -6.49
CA GLU A 71 2.95 4.41 -5.76
C GLU A 71 2.99 3.89 -4.32
N ILE A 72 4.19 3.69 -3.76
CA ILE A 72 4.36 3.32 -2.35
C ILE A 72 5.07 4.47 -1.65
N ARG A 73 4.47 5.00 -0.59
CA ARG A 73 5.04 6.05 0.27
C ARG A 73 5.16 5.56 1.69
N VAL A 74 6.14 6.08 2.43
CA VAL A 74 6.30 5.81 3.86
C VAL A 74 5.95 7.07 4.65
N HIS A 75 5.21 6.91 5.76
CA HIS A 75 4.73 8.05 6.55
C HIS A 75 4.78 7.75 8.06
N PRO A 76 4.75 8.78 8.94
CA PRO A 76 4.96 8.59 10.37
C PRO A 76 3.72 8.08 11.14
N GLN A 77 2.53 8.16 10.57
CA GLN A 77 1.30 7.72 11.24
C GLN A 77 1.25 6.18 11.37
N PRO A 78 0.50 5.63 12.35
CA PRO A 78 0.50 4.19 12.64
C PRO A 78 -0.38 3.36 11.68
N ASP A 79 -1.18 4.01 10.84
CA ASP A 79 -2.18 3.34 10.00
C ASP A 79 -1.75 3.27 8.55
N PHE A 80 -2.06 2.18 7.86
CA PHE A 80 -1.92 2.15 6.41
C PHE A 80 -2.99 3.01 5.75
N LEU A 81 -2.62 3.73 4.69
CA LEU A 81 -3.56 4.51 3.88
C LEU A 81 -3.49 4.07 2.43
N ILE A 82 -4.65 3.98 1.78
CA ILE A 82 -4.76 3.89 0.32
C ILE A 82 -5.40 5.20 -0.15
N LEU A 83 -4.65 5.96 -0.95
CA LEU A 83 -5.08 7.22 -1.55
C LEU A 83 -5.41 6.99 -3.03
N PHE A 84 -6.56 7.50 -3.47
CA PHE A 84 -7.10 7.28 -4.83
C PHE A 84 -6.78 8.43 -5.79
N THR A 85 -5.55 8.92 -5.77
CA THR A 85 -5.21 10.24 -6.32
C THR A 85 -4.39 10.16 -7.61
N PRO A 86 -4.56 11.17 -8.50
CA PRO A 86 -3.80 11.26 -9.75
C PRO A 86 -2.33 11.59 -9.47
N PRO A 87 -1.44 11.29 -10.43
CA PRO A 87 -0.01 11.35 -10.22
C PRO A 87 0.42 12.82 -10.10
N GLY A 88 1.25 13.14 -9.10
CA GLY A 88 1.77 14.49 -8.90
C GLY A 88 0.91 15.43 -8.03
N ALA A 89 -0.20 14.95 -7.45
CA ALA A 89 -0.89 15.71 -6.41
C ALA A 89 0.00 15.80 -5.15
N PRO A 90 0.29 17.01 -4.61
CA PRO A 90 0.95 17.14 -3.33
C PRO A 90 0.03 16.53 -2.27
N HIS A 91 0.48 15.44 -1.66
CA HIS A 91 -0.21 14.83 -0.54
C HIS A 91 0.37 15.39 0.75
N GLU A 92 -0.38 16.27 1.39
CA GLU A 92 -0.30 16.40 2.83
C GLU A 92 -0.85 15.09 3.41
N ILE A 93 0.04 14.19 3.77
CA ILE A 93 -0.30 13.09 4.66
C ILE A 93 -0.52 13.78 6.02
N PRO A 94 -1.75 13.78 6.57
CA PRO A 94 -2.01 14.42 7.85
C PRO A 94 -1.23 13.73 8.99
#